data_AF-A0A975D616-F1
#
_entry.id   AF-A0A975D616-F1
#
_cell.length_a   1.000
_cell.length_b   1.000
_cell.length_c   1.000
_cell.angle_alpha   90.00
_cell.angle_beta   90.00
_cell.angle_gamma   90.00
#
_symmetry.space_group_name_H-M   'P 1'
#
loop_
_entity.id
_entity.type
_entity.pdbx_description
1 polymer ?
#
loop_
_entity_poly.entity_id
_entity_poly.type
_entity_poly.pdbx_seq_one_letter_code
_entity_poly.pdbx_strand_id
1 'polypeptide(L)'
;MKHYIAGAVALGMATASYAHSGGLNAEGCHTNRKTGDYHCHRGGNGNNAPRGSYGLIGSGSGSSSRSYPNCTAARAAGAAPVYAGTPGYGPHLDRDGDGVGCER
;
A
#
# COMPACT_ATOMS: atom_id res chain seq x y z
N MET A 1 -18.47 56.48 39.45
CA MET A 1 -17.21 55.89 38.96
C MET A 1 -17.53 54.45 38.58
N LYS A 2 -17.80 54.18 37.29
CA LYS A 2 -18.20 52.84 36.82
C LYS A 2 -16.94 52.13 36.30
N HIS A 3 -16.47 51.12 37.03
CA HIS A 3 -15.38 50.26 36.59
C HIS A 3 -15.97 49.14 35.73
N TYR A 4 -15.84 49.27 34.41
CA TYR A 4 -16.08 48.16 33.49
C TYR A 4 -14.82 47.30 33.48
N ILE A 5 -14.77 46.29 34.35
CA ILE A 5 -13.80 45.21 34.21
C ILE A 5 -14.27 44.38 33.02
N ALA A 6 -13.80 44.76 31.84
CA ALA A 6 -13.88 43.96 30.62
C ALA A 6 -12.97 42.74 30.80
N GLY A 7 -13.43 41.77 31.58
CA GLY A 7 -12.80 40.46 31.71
C GLY A 7 -12.97 39.73 30.40
N ALA A 8 -11.92 39.76 29.58
CA ALA A 8 -11.85 39.12 28.28
C ALA A 8 -12.31 37.67 28.39
N VAL A 9 -13.46 37.36 27.80
CA VAL A 9 -13.91 36.00 27.53
C VAL A 9 -12.89 35.43 26.55
N ALA A 10 -11.93 34.66 27.07
CA ALA A 10 -11.06 33.83 26.24
C ALA A 10 -11.93 32.71 25.65
N LEU A 11 -12.64 33.03 24.57
CA LEU A 11 -13.27 32.03 23.71
C LEU A 11 -12.15 31.12 23.21
N GLY A 12 -12.14 29.89 23.74
CA GLY A 12 -11.20 28.86 23.33
C GLY A 12 -11.25 28.70 21.81
N MET A 13 -10.13 29.04 21.17
CA MET A 13 -9.95 28.85 19.74
C MET A 13 -10.05 27.35 19.44
N ALA A 14 -11.13 26.94 18.81
CA ALA A 14 -11.30 25.59 18.31
C ALA A 14 -10.22 25.34 17.24
N THR A 15 -9.21 24.54 17.58
CA THR A 15 -8.17 24.11 16.64
C THR A 15 -8.81 23.19 15.61
N ALA A 16 -9.06 23.72 14.41
CA ALA A 16 -9.55 22.93 13.28
C ALA A 16 -8.50 21.86 12.93
N SER A 17 -8.81 20.60 13.21
CA SER A 17 -8.00 19.45 12.80
C SER A 17 -8.35 19.07 11.36
N TYR A 18 -7.40 19.26 10.45
CA TYR A 18 -7.54 18.82 9.06
C TYR A 18 -7.24 17.32 8.97
N ALA A 19 -8.25 16.53 8.64
CA ALA A 19 -8.06 15.14 8.26
C ALA A 19 -7.31 15.09 6.92
N HIS A 20 -6.03 14.72 6.96
CA HIS A 20 -5.28 14.43 5.74
C HIS A 20 -5.77 13.09 5.18
N SER A 21 -6.15 13.05 3.90
CA SER A 21 -6.31 11.78 3.19
C SER A 21 -4.95 11.09 3.19
N GLY A 22 -4.87 9.93 3.86
CA GLY A 22 -3.70 9.06 3.73
C GLY A 22 -3.44 8.84 2.25
N GLY A 23 -2.23 9.20 1.82
CA GLY A 23 -1.87 9.30 0.41
C GLY A 23 -2.26 8.04 -0.35
N LEU A 24 -3.21 8.21 -1.26
CA LEU A 24 -3.45 7.25 -2.33
C LEU A 24 -2.22 7.29 -3.25
N ASN A 25 -1.86 6.18 -3.87
CA ASN A 25 -0.88 6.21 -4.96
C ASN A 25 -1.45 6.89 -6.20
N ALA A 26 -0.63 7.00 -7.26
CA ALA A 26 -1.04 7.59 -8.53
C ALA A 26 -2.29 6.90 -9.13
N GLU A 27 -2.56 5.67 -8.71
CA GLU A 27 -3.69 4.84 -9.13
C GLU A 27 -4.94 4.99 -8.24
N GLY A 28 -4.90 5.79 -7.18
CA GLY A 28 -6.04 6.01 -6.28
C GLY A 28 -6.26 4.89 -5.25
N CYS A 29 -5.19 4.18 -4.89
CA CYS A 29 -5.23 3.03 -3.99
C CYS A 29 -4.25 3.16 -2.81
N HIS A 30 -4.45 2.37 -1.77
CA HIS A 30 -3.60 2.38 -0.58
C HIS A 30 -3.53 1.01 0.10
N THR A 31 -2.42 0.74 0.82
CA THR A 31 -2.25 -0.46 1.65
C THR A 31 -2.48 -0.15 3.12
N ASN A 32 -3.38 -0.88 3.77
CA ASN A 32 -3.56 -0.84 5.21
C ASN A 32 -2.37 -1.52 5.90
N ARG A 33 -1.55 -0.72 6.58
CA ARG A 33 -0.37 -1.21 7.29
C ARG A 33 -0.68 -2.24 8.39
N LYS A 34 -1.88 -2.23 8.97
CA LYS A 34 -2.24 -3.15 10.07
C LYS A 34 -2.64 -4.53 9.59
N THR A 35 -3.28 -4.60 8.42
CA THR A 35 -3.82 -5.85 7.88
C THR A 35 -3.03 -6.36 6.67
N GLY A 36 -2.21 -5.50 6.05
CA GLY A 36 -1.57 -5.74 4.77
C GLY A 36 -2.53 -5.64 3.58
N ASP A 37 -3.79 -5.28 3.80
CA ASP A 37 -4.82 -5.26 2.74
C ASP A 37 -4.67 -4.02 1.83
N TYR A 38 -4.72 -4.22 0.51
CA TYR A 38 -4.64 -3.15 -0.49
C TYR A 38 -6.03 -2.80 -1.05
N HIS A 39 -6.48 -1.57 -0.78
CA HIS A 39 -7.79 -1.08 -1.16
C HIS A 39 -7.71 0.13 -2.12
N CYS A 40 -8.55 0.11 -3.16
CA CYS A 40 -8.66 1.17 -4.17
C CYS A 40 -9.98 1.94 -4.06
N HIS A 41 -9.95 3.27 -4.21
CA HIS A 41 -11.11 4.17 -4.04
C HIS A 41 -11.55 4.84 -5.34
N ARG A 42 -11.49 4.16 -6.49
CA ARG A 42 -11.88 4.76 -7.79
C ARG A 42 -13.24 5.44 -7.72
N GLY A 43 -13.26 6.75 -7.97
CA GLY A 43 -14.48 7.52 -8.16
C GLY A 43 -14.96 7.38 -9.60
N GLY A 44 -16.05 6.65 -9.81
CA GLY A 44 -16.88 6.75 -11.02
C GLY A 44 -17.04 5.46 -11.84
N ASN A 45 -18.26 4.95 -11.80
CA ASN A 45 -18.89 3.88 -12.60
C ASN A 45 -18.46 2.42 -12.37
N GLY A 46 -19.40 1.71 -11.75
CA GLY A 46 -19.34 0.29 -11.47
C GLY A 46 -19.44 -0.61 -12.69
N ASN A 47 -19.32 -1.91 -12.37
CA ASN A 47 -19.39 -3.08 -13.25
C ASN A 47 -18.05 -3.43 -13.90
N ASN A 48 -17.12 -3.97 -13.10
CA ASN A 48 -16.25 -5.11 -13.44
C ASN A 48 -15.36 -5.48 -12.24
N ALA A 49 -16.01 -5.84 -11.12
CA ALA A 49 -15.35 -6.66 -10.11
C ALA A 49 -15.69 -8.11 -10.47
N PRO A 50 -14.72 -8.99 -10.79
CA PRO A 50 -14.98 -10.41 -10.67
C PRO A 50 -15.08 -10.69 -9.18
N ARG A 51 -16.31 -10.74 -8.68
CA ARG A 51 -16.64 -11.38 -7.41
C ARG A 51 -16.45 -12.88 -7.67
N GLY A 52 -15.26 -13.38 -7.34
CA GLY A 52 -14.86 -14.76 -7.60
C GLY A 52 -14.02 -15.30 -6.46
N SER A 53 -14.58 -15.29 -5.26
CA SER A 53 -14.14 -16.15 -4.17
C SER A 53 -14.42 -17.61 -4.55
N TYR A 54 -13.44 -18.49 -4.30
CA TYR A 54 -13.46 -19.97 -4.33
C TYR A 54 -13.77 -20.67 -5.67
N GLY A 55 -12.73 -21.11 -6.39
CA GLY A 55 -12.92 -21.98 -7.56
C GLY A 55 -11.66 -22.32 -8.35
N LEU A 56 -10.84 -23.21 -7.79
CA LEU A 56 -10.27 -24.39 -8.49
C LEU A 56 -9.40 -24.17 -9.76
N ILE A 57 -8.09 -24.41 -9.58
CA ILE A 57 -7.13 -25.09 -10.49
C ILE A 57 -7.19 -24.82 -12.00
N GLY A 58 -6.16 -24.15 -12.54
CA GLY A 58 -5.78 -24.31 -13.95
C GLY A 58 -5.15 -23.09 -14.63
N SER A 59 -3.86 -22.88 -14.37
CA SER A 59 -2.82 -22.30 -15.25
C SER A 59 -3.25 -21.39 -16.42
N GLY A 60 -2.92 -20.11 -16.27
CA GLY A 60 -2.93 -19.15 -17.37
C GLY A 60 -2.25 -17.84 -17.00
N SER A 61 -0.94 -17.90 -16.71
CA SER A 61 -0.02 -16.77 -16.86
C SER A 61 -0.48 -15.42 -16.25
N GLY A 62 -0.73 -15.44 -14.93
CA GLY A 62 -0.96 -14.24 -14.13
C GLY A 62 0.29 -13.37 -14.09
N SER A 63 0.39 -12.48 -15.08
CA SER A 63 1.31 -11.33 -15.09
C SER A 63 0.83 -10.25 -14.14
N SER A 64 0.37 -10.63 -12.95
CA SER A 64 -0.01 -9.69 -11.90
C SER A 64 1.25 -9.37 -11.12
N SER A 65 1.82 -8.18 -11.31
CA SER A 65 2.91 -7.62 -10.49
C SER A 65 4.16 -8.52 -10.36
N ARG A 66 4.80 -8.81 -11.50
CA ARG A 66 5.76 -9.90 -11.74
C ARG A 66 6.96 -9.93 -10.78
N SER A 67 6.91 -10.82 -9.80
CA SER A 67 8.12 -11.36 -9.20
C SER A 67 9.01 -11.97 -10.28
N TYR A 68 10.34 -11.90 -10.11
CA TYR A 68 11.26 -12.67 -10.96
C TYR A 68 10.95 -14.17 -10.84
N PRO A 69 11.05 -14.94 -11.93
CA PRO A 69 10.78 -16.39 -11.89
C PRO A 69 11.84 -17.16 -11.09
N ASN A 70 13.07 -16.63 -11.02
CA ASN A 70 14.18 -17.19 -10.26
C ASN A 70 15.29 -16.13 -10.10
N CYS A 71 16.28 -16.43 -9.24
CA CYS A 71 17.40 -15.53 -8.99
C CYS A 71 18.33 -15.32 -10.19
N THR A 72 18.42 -16.27 -11.11
CA THR A 72 19.18 -16.10 -12.35
C THR A 72 18.59 -14.98 -13.20
N ALA A 73 17.26 -14.93 -13.34
CA ALA A 73 16.58 -13.86 -14.05
C ALA A 73 16.73 -12.50 -13.35
N ALA A 74 16.67 -12.47 -12.01
CA ALA A 74 16.87 -11.25 -11.23
C ALA A 74 18.30 -10.69 -11.39
N ARG A 75 19.31 -11.56 -11.36
CA ARG A 75 20.73 -11.17 -11.57
C ARG A 75 21.00 -10.75 -13.00
N ALA A 76 20.47 -11.48 -13.99
CA ALA A 76 20.60 -11.12 -15.40
C ALA A 76 19.97 -9.75 -15.69
N ALA A 77 18.91 -9.39 -14.97
CA ALA A 77 18.28 -8.08 -15.03
C ALA A 77 18.98 -6.99 -14.19
N GLY A 78 20.04 -7.32 -13.43
CA GLY A 78 20.72 -6.38 -12.55
C GLY A 78 19.89 -5.93 -11.34
N ALA A 79 18.86 -6.70 -10.97
CA ALA A 79 17.92 -6.35 -9.91
C ALA A 79 18.15 -7.10 -8.59
N ALA A 80 19.16 -7.98 -8.53
CA ALA A 80 19.54 -8.67 -7.30
C ALA A 80 20.51 -7.79 -6.47
N PRO A 81 20.39 -7.76 -5.14
CA PRO A 81 19.39 -8.45 -4.31
C PRO A 81 17.99 -7.85 -4.41
N VAL A 82 16.96 -8.71 -4.33
CA VAL A 82 15.55 -8.33 -4.48
C VAL A 82 14.91 -8.23 -3.10
N TYR A 83 14.47 -7.05 -2.68
CA TYR A 83 13.98 -6.83 -1.31
C TYR A 83 12.48 -7.10 -1.15
N ALA A 84 12.09 -7.66 -0.01
CA ALA A 84 10.69 -7.87 0.35
C ALA A 84 9.87 -6.59 0.23
N GLY A 85 8.67 -6.70 -0.35
CA GLY A 85 7.78 -5.57 -0.60
C GLY A 85 8.09 -4.76 -1.86
N THR A 86 9.16 -5.10 -2.61
CA THR A 86 9.43 -4.48 -3.92
C THR A 86 8.71 -5.19 -5.07
N PRO A 87 8.33 -4.47 -6.14
CA PRO A 87 7.91 -5.09 -7.39
C PRO A 87 9.06 -5.93 -7.96
N GLY A 88 8.88 -7.25 -8.02
CA GLY A 88 9.95 -8.19 -8.39
C GLY A 88 10.28 -9.20 -7.30
N TYR A 89 9.92 -8.91 -6.05
CA TYR A 89 10.05 -9.86 -4.95
C TYR A 89 9.00 -10.96 -5.01
N GLY A 90 9.44 -12.18 -4.78
CA GLY A 90 8.61 -13.34 -4.53
C GLY A 90 9.23 -14.15 -3.41
N PRO A 91 8.43 -14.73 -2.50
CA PRO A 91 8.95 -15.56 -1.41
C PRO A 91 9.82 -16.73 -1.87
N HIS A 92 9.72 -17.15 -3.14
CA HIS A 92 10.57 -18.20 -3.71
C HIS A 92 11.98 -17.74 -4.06
N LEU A 93 12.26 -16.43 -4.01
CA LEU A 93 13.59 -15.85 -4.26
C LEU A 93 14.41 -15.75 -2.98
N ASP A 94 13.75 -15.79 -1.82
CA ASP A 94 14.32 -15.66 -0.48
C ASP A 94 14.25 -17.04 0.21
N ARG A 95 15.40 -17.73 0.23
CA ARG A 95 15.46 -19.13 0.68
C ARG A 95 15.43 -19.26 2.20
N ASP A 96 16.01 -18.31 2.92
CA ASP A 96 16.07 -18.29 4.38
C ASP A 96 14.95 -17.45 5.02
N GLY A 97 14.22 -16.67 4.23
CA GLY A 97 13.02 -15.94 4.66
C GLY A 97 13.35 -14.66 5.42
N ASP A 98 14.52 -14.06 5.20
CA ASP A 98 14.99 -12.89 5.93
C ASP A 98 14.53 -11.55 5.32
N GLY A 99 13.87 -11.60 4.16
CA GLY A 99 13.37 -10.47 3.41
C GLY A 99 14.34 -9.95 2.33
N VAL A 100 15.46 -10.63 2.10
CA VAL A 100 16.41 -10.35 1.02
C VAL A 100 16.46 -11.55 0.09
N GLY A 101 15.92 -11.41 -1.11
CA GLY A 101 15.97 -12.45 -2.14
C GLY A 101 17.24 -12.37 -2.98
N CYS A 102 17.74 -13.53 -3.40
CA CYS A 102 18.84 -13.68 -4.35
C CYS A 102 20.20 -13.11 -3.90
N GLU A 103 20.43 -13.08 -2.60
CA GLU A 103 21.64 -12.60 -1.92
C GLU A 103 22.88 -13.50 -2.09
N ARG A 104 22.70 -14.73 -2.61
CA ARG A 104 23.78 -15.71 -2.86
C ARG A 104 23.76 -16.30 -4.27
#